data_AF-A0A3C1S9P2-F1
#
_entry.id   AF-A0A3C1S9P2-F1
#
_cell.length_a   1.000
_cell.length_b   1.000
_cell.length_c   1.000
_cell.angle_alpha   90.00
_cell.angle_beta   90.00
_cell.angle_gamma   90.00
#
_symmetry.space_group_name_H-M   'P 1'
#
loop_
_entity.id
_entity.type
_entity.pdbx_description
1 polymer ?
#
loop_
_entity_poly.entity_id
_entity_poly.type
_entity_poly.pdbx_seq_one_letter_code
_entity_poly.pdbx_strand_id
1 'polypeptide(L)'
;FMKGFMDLVFEADGRFYLADWKSNFLGGQLEDYHPGALTGAMTKDFYILQYHLYTLALHQYLRVRIPDYCYETHFGGVFYIFLRGVDPAVNPEFGIFRDKPPEALINALSEKLIGGE
;
A
#
# COMPACT_ATOMS: atom_id res chain seq x y z
N PHE A 1 -6.55 -18.36 -10.64
CA PHE A 1 -5.18 -17.84 -10.88
C PHE A 1 -5.26 -16.33 -10.98
N MET A 2 -4.56 -15.59 -10.12
CA MET A 2 -4.56 -14.12 -10.06
C MET A 2 -3.17 -13.61 -10.44
N LYS A 3 -3.09 -12.49 -11.18
CA LYS A 3 -1.84 -11.81 -11.54
C LYS A 3 -1.91 -10.34 -11.12
N GLY A 4 -0.76 -9.77 -10.80
CA GLY A 4 -0.62 -8.36 -10.47
C GLY A 4 0.84 -7.91 -10.61
N PHE A 5 1.04 -6.61 -10.65
CA PHE A 5 2.35 -5.97 -10.67
C PHE A 5 2.33 -4.87 -9.60
N MET A 6 3.35 -4.85 -8.75
CA MET A 6 3.57 -3.75 -7.81
C MET A 6 4.57 -2.80 -8.46
N ASP A 7 4.30 -1.50 -8.46
CA ASP A 7 5.18 -0.52 -9.10
C ASP A 7 6.55 -0.47 -8.42
N LEU A 8 6.56 -0.44 -7.08
CA LEU A 8 7.79 -0.40 -6.30
C LEU A 8 7.64 -1.15 -4.97
N VAL A 9 8.63 -1.98 -4.67
CA VAL A 9 8.90 -2.50 -3.33
C VAL A 9 10.31 -2.07 -2.97
N PHE A 10 10.48 -1.45 -1.80
CA PHE A 10 11.78 -0.99 -1.33
C PHE A 10 11.97 -1.31 0.15
N GLU A 11 13.23 -1.33 0.58
CA GLU A 11 13.62 -1.52 1.97
C GLU A 11 14.25 -0.24 2.51
N ALA A 12 13.86 0.13 3.73
CA ALA A 12 14.43 1.24 4.47
C ALA A 12 14.46 0.86 5.96
N ASP A 13 15.63 1.00 6.59
CA ASP A 13 15.86 0.70 8.01
C ASP A 13 15.35 -0.69 8.43
N GLY A 14 15.57 -1.72 7.60
CA GLY A 14 15.14 -3.09 7.85
C GLY A 14 13.65 -3.37 7.61
N ARG A 15 12.89 -2.39 7.11
CA ARG A 15 11.46 -2.52 6.82
C ARG A 15 11.19 -2.44 5.33
N PHE A 16 10.36 -3.35 4.84
CA PHE A 16 9.88 -3.39 3.47
C PHE A 16 8.59 -2.58 3.32
N TYR A 17 8.54 -1.77 2.27
CA TYR A 17 7.42 -0.91 1.94
C TYR A 17 6.96 -1.15 0.51
N LEU A 18 5.68 -0.94 0.28
CA LEU A 18 5.08 -0.91 -1.05
C LEU A 18 4.75 0.52 -1.44
N ALA A 19 5.06 0.90 -2.67
CA ALA A 19 4.59 2.15 -3.27
C ALA A 19 3.93 1.90 -4.63
N ASP A 20 2.86 2.62 -4.90
CA ASP A 20 2.09 2.58 -6.15
C ASP A 20 1.74 4.00 -6.61
N TRP A 21 1.92 4.29 -7.90
CA TRP A 21 1.77 5.63 -8.46
C TRP A 21 0.41 5.80 -9.14
N LYS A 22 -0.32 6.85 -8.73
CA LYS A 22 -1.65 7.16 -9.25
C LYS A 22 -1.64 8.48 -10.00
N SER A 23 -2.03 8.44 -11.27
CA SER A 23 -2.24 9.62 -12.10
C SER A 23 -3.72 10.05 -12.12
N ASN A 24 -4.44 9.90 -11.01
CA ASN A 24 -5.85 10.26 -10.90
C ASN A 24 -5.99 11.78 -10.80
N PHE A 25 -7.07 12.33 -11.35
CA PHE A 25 -7.35 13.77 -11.30
C PHE A 25 -8.45 14.02 -10.27
N LEU A 26 -8.08 14.66 -9.15
CA LEU A 26 -9.02 15.01 -8.07
C LEU A 26 -9.42 16.49 -8.11
N GLY A 27 -8.66 17.28 -8.87
CA GLY A 27 -8.86 18.70 -9.10
C GLY A 27 -7.57 19.36 -9.57
N GLY A 28 -7.63 20.68 -9.75
CA GLY A 28 -6.57 21.49 -10.36
C GLY A 28 -5.63 22.16 -9.36
N GLN A 29 -5.92 22.07 -8.07
CA GLN A 29 -5.12 22.64 -6.99
C GLN A 29 -4.57 21.54 -6.08
N LEU A 30 -3.57 21.86 -5.26
CA LEU A 30 -2.95 20.88 -4.36
C LEU A 30 -3.94 20.41 -3.27
N GLU A 31 -4.79 21.32 -2.80
CA GLU A 31 -5.80 21.12 -1.76
C GLU A 31 -6.88 20.10 -2.18
N ASP A 32 -7.06 19.90 -3.50
CA ASP A 32 -7.95 18.89 -4.05
C ASP A 32 -7.46 17.46 -3.74
N TYR A 33 -6.21 17.31 -3.30
CA TYR A 33 -5.57 16.04 -2.92
C TYR A 33 -5.38 15.90 -1.40
N HIS A 34 -6.19 16.59 -0.61
CA HIS A 34 -6.27 16.42 0.83
C HIS A 34 -6.70 14.99 1.24
N PRO A 35 -6.42 14.54 2.48
CA PRO A 35 -6.66 13.15 2.91
C PRO A 35 -8.09 12.61 2.69
N GLY A 36 -9.11 13.48 2.82
CA GLY A 36 -10.50 13.12 2.57
C GLY A 36 -10.77 12.74 1.11
N ALA A 37 -10.30 13.54 0.16
CA ALA A 37 -10.40 13.24 -1.26
C ALA A 37 -9.61 11.98 -1.65
N LEU A 38 -8.41 11.79 -1.08
CA LEU A 38 -7.62 10.59 -1.30
C LEU A 38 -8.38 9.34 -0.83
N THR A 39 -8.95 9.36 0.37
CA THR A 39 -9.75 8.25 0.90
C THR A 39 -10.96 7.93 0.00
N GLY A 40 -11.62 8.97 -0.51
CA GLY A 40 -12.71 8.82 -1.48
C GLY A 40 -12.25 8.13 -2.77
N ALA A 41 -11.12 8.55 -3.35
CA ALA A 41 -10.54 7.94 -4.54
C ALA A 41 -10.10 6.49 -4.30
N MET A 42 -9.41 6.23 -3.18
CA MET A 42 -8.97 4.90 -2.77
C MET A 42 -10.13 3.90 -2.67
N THR A 43 -11.27 4.36 -2.15
CA THR A 43 -12.48 3.54 -2.04
C THR A 43 -13.13 3.34 -3.41
N LYS A 44 -13.35 4.43 -4.16
CA LYS A 44 -14.04 4.41 -5.45
C LYS A 44 -13.37 3.51 -6.48
N ASP A 45 -12.05 3.56 -6.54
CA ASP A 45 -11.26 2.84 -7.56
C ASP A 45 -10.73 1.49 -7.04
N PHE A 46 -11.24 1.01 -5.90
CA PHE A 46 -10.89 -0.27 -5.27
C PHE A 46 -9.40 -0.45 -4.96
N TYR A 47 -8.66 0.65 -4.80
CA TYR A 47 -7.26 0.61 -4.40
C TYR A 47 -7.08 0.05 -2.99
N ILE A 48 -8.12 0.16 -2.14
CA ILE A 48 -8.14 -0.54 -0.85
C ILE A 48 -7.98 -2.04 -1.03
N LEU A 49 -8.81 -2.66 -1.88
CA LEU A 49 -8.69 -4.09 -2.16
C LEU A 49 -7.33 -4.41 -2.81
N GLN A 50 -6.86 -3.55 -3.72
CA GLN A 50 -5.57 -3.73 -4.39
C GLN A 50 -4.41 -3.83 -3.39
N TYR A 51 -4.28 -2.88 -2.46
CA TYR A 51 -3.14 -2.90 -1.55
C TYR A 51 -3.21 -4.05 -0.55
N HIS A 52 -4.40 -4.54 -0.18
CA HIS A 52 -4.53 -5.72 0.67
C HIS A 52 -4.02 -6.97 -0.07
N LEU A 53 -4.38 -7.14 -1.35
CA LEU A 53 -3.89 -8.24 -2.17
C LEU A 53 -2.37 -8.15 -2.41
N TYR A 54 -1.85 -6.94 -2.63
CA TYR A 54 -0.40 -6.75 -2.79
C TYR A 54 0.36 -6.96 -1.50
N THR A 55 -0.16 -6.48 -0.37
CA THR A 55 0.42 -6.73 0.96
C THR A 55 0.45 -8.21 1.26
N LEU A 56 -0.63 -8.95 0.98
CA LEU A 56 -0.65 -10.41 1.13
C LEU A 56 0.41 -11.10 0.26
N ALA A 57 0.50 -10.72 -1.02
CA ALA A 57 1.48 -11.30 -1.93
C ALA A 57 2.92 -11.00 -1.48
N LEU A 58 3.19 -9.76 -1.07
CA LEU A 58 4.50 -9.36 -0.57
C LEU A 58 4.83 -10.05 0.76
N HIS A 59 3.87 -10.16 1.68
CA HIS A 59 4.03 -10.87 2.93
C HIS A 59 4.46 -12.33 2.70
N GLN A 60 3.77 -13.06 1.82
CA GLN A 60 4.10 -14.44 1.48
C GLN A 60 5.47 -14.54 0.79
N TYR A 61 5.79 -13.58 -0.09
CA TYR A 61 7.09 -13.52 -0.75
C TYR A 61 8.23 -13.33 0.26
N LEU A 62 8.09 -12.39 1.21
CA LEU A 62 9.10 -12.09 2.21
C LEU A 62 9.27 -13.23 3.23
N ARG A 63 8.18 -13.90 3.63
CA ARG A 63 8.23 -15.10 4.51
C ARG A 63 9.16 -16.20 3.97
N VAL A 64 9.23 -16.36 2.65
CA VAL A 64 10.08 -17.37 2.01
C VAL A 64 11.54 -16.90 1.84
N ARG A 65 11.77 -15.59 1.81
CA ARG A 65 13.06 -15.00 1.41
C ARG A 65 13.88 -14.46 2.56
N ILE A 66 13.23 -14.01 3.62
CA ILE A 66 13.87 -13.37 4.77
C ILE A 66 13.88 -14.36 5.93
N PRO A 67 15.07 -14.79 6.40
CA PRO A 67 15.18 -15.59 7.61
C PRO A 67 14.52 -14.88 8.80
N ASP A 68 13.82 -15.65 9.64
CA ASP A 68 13.13 -15.14 10.84
C ASP A 68 12.18 -13.95 10.56
N TYR A 69 11.58 -13.93 9.37
CA TYR A 69 10.62 -12.90 8.97
C TYR A 69 9.48 -12.77 10.00
N CYS A 70 9.22 -11.55 10.41
CA CYS A 70 8.09 -11.15 11.25
C CYS A 70 7.42 -9.93 10.63
N TYR A 71 6.11 -10.01 10.35
CA TYR A 71 5.39 -8.94 9.66
C TYR A 71 5.46 -7.63 10.43
N GLU A 72 5.30 -7.66 11.76
CA GLU A 72 5.23 -6.43 12.55
C GLU A 72 6.54 -5.63 12.54
N THR A 73 7.68 -6.30 12.46
CA THR A 73 9.00 -5.65 12.45
C THR A 73 9.56 -5.42 11.05
N HIS A 74 9.24 -6.28 10.07
CA HIS A 74 9.82 -6.22 8.73
C HIS A 74 8.90 -5.58 7.69
N PHE A 75 7.58 -5.48 7.93
CA PHE A 75 6.69 -4.75 7.04
C PHE A 75 6.44 -3.33 7.54
N GLY A 76 6.68 -2.37 6.67
CA GLY A 76 6.63 -0.94 6.97
C GLY A 76 5.32 -0.26 6.57
N GLY A 77 4.56 -0.83 5.63
CA GLY A 77 3.30 -0.28 5.16
C GLY A 77 3.26 -0.03 3.65
N VAL A 78 2.20 0.65 3.22
CA VAL A 78 1.92 0.96 1.82
C VAL A 78 1.77 2.46 1.60
N PHE A 79 2.19 2.91 0.43
CA PHE A 79 2.07 4.27 -0.06
C PHE A 79 1.36 4.29 -1.40
N TYR A 80 0.25 5.02 -1.48
CA TYR A 80 -0.45 5.29 -2.74
C TYR A 80 -0.27 6.76 -3.07
N ILE A 81 0.54 7.02 -4.10
CA ILE A 81 1.07 8.34 -4.38
C ILE A 81 0.35 8.93 -5.59
N PHE A 82 -0.56 9.86 -5.32
CA PHE A 82 -1.29 10.64 -6.31
C PHE A 82 -0.38 11.76 -6.81
N LEU A 83 0.31 11.50 -7.92
CA LEU A 83 1.43 12.31 -8.43
C LEU A 83 1.13 13.81 -8.54
N ARG A 84 -0.12 14.17 -8.86
CA ARG A 84 -0.55 15.57 -9.03
C ARG A 84 -0.74 16.34 -7.71
N GLY A 85 -0.86 15.62 -6.60
CA GLY A 85 -1.10 16.17 -5.27
C GLY A 85 0.16 16.25 -4.40
N VAL A 86 1.33 15.89 -4.93
CA VAL A 86 2.59 15.87 -4.17
C VAL A 86 3.35 17.18 -4.40
N ASP A 87 3.51 17.95 -3.33
CA ASP A 87 4.41 19.11 -3.31
C ASP A 87 5.29 19.05 -2.04
N PRO A 88 6.61 18.88 -2.18
CA PRO A 88 7.55 18.87 -1.05
C PRO A 88 7.54 20.14 -0.19
N ALA A 89 7.09 21.27 -0.72
CA ALA A 89 7.14 22.57 -0.05
C ALA A 89 5.90 22.87 0.83
N VAL A 90 4.78 22.18 0.63
CA VAL A 90 3.50 22.54 1.25
C VAL A 90 3.14 21.64 2.42
N ASN A 91 2.88 20.35 2.15
CA ASN A 91 2.51 19.39 3.21
C ASN A 91 2.63 17.94 2.71
N PRO A 92 3.39 17.06 3.42
CA PRO A 92 3.51 15.64 3.05
C PRO A 92 2.22 14.83 3.20
N GLU A 93 1.17 15.38 3.83
CA GLU A 93 -0.15 14.76 3.97
C GLU A 93 -1.00 14.85 2.69
N PHE A 94 -0.65 15.74 1.76
CA PHE A 94 -1.37 15.85 0.49
C PHE A 94 -0.75 14.91 -0.56
N GLY A 95 -1.62 14.35 -1.40
CA GLY A 95 -1.21 13.47 -2.50
C GLY A 95 -0.70 12.09 -2.10
N ILE A 96 -0.49 11.79 -0.81
CA ILE A 96 0.03 10.48 -0.38
C ILE A 96 -0.94 9.84 0.61
N PHE A 97 -1.60 8.78 0.17
CA PHE A 97 -2.34 7.89 1.05
C PHE A 97 -1.38 6.86 1.68
N ARG A 98 -1.55 6.59 2.97
CA ARG A 98 -0.70 5.69 3.77
C ARG A 98 -1.57 4.70 4.51
N ASP A 99 -1.16 3.44 4.54
CA ASP A 99 -1.77 2.43 5.41
C ASP A 99 -0.73 1.38 5.83
N LYS A 100 -0.99 0.71 6.95
CA LYS A 100 -0.33 -0.54 7.35
C LYS A 100 -1.41 -1.51 7.78
N PRO A 101 -1.86 -2.41 6.88
CA PRO A 101 -2.87 -3.41 7.22
C PRO A 101 -2.43 -4.22 8.43
N PRO A 102 -3.32 -4.49 9.40
CA PRO A 102 -3.00 -5.33 10.55
C PRO A 102 -2.58 -6.74 10.08
N GLU A 103 -1.56 -7.33 10.73
CA GLU A 103 -1.11 -8.69 10.40
C GLU A 103 -2.26 -9.70 10.45
N ALA A 104 -3.13 -9.59 11.46
CA ALA A 104 -4.29 -10.45 11.63
C ALA A 104 -5.22 -10.46 10.39
N LEU A 105 -5.39 -9.31 9.72
CA LEU A 105 -6.19 -9.22 8.51
C LEU A 105 -5.49 -9.91 7.34
N ILE A 106 -4.18 -9.70 7.19
CA ILE A 106 -3.40 -10.34 6.12
C ILE A 106 -3.38 -11.86 6.29
N ASN A 107 -3.24 -12.35 7.52
CA ASN A 107 -3.33 -13.78 7.84
C ASN A 107 -4.71 -14.36 7.52
N ALA A 108 -5.79 -13.65 7.88
CA ALA A 108 -7.15 -14.07 7.54
C ALA A 108 -7.36 -14.12 6.02
N LEU A 109 -6.83 -13.14 5.26
CA LEU A 109 -6.88 -13.16 3.80
C LEU A 109 -6.09 -14.33 3.21
N SER A 110 -4.91 -14.63 3.77
CA SER A 110 -4.10 -15.78 3.35
C SER A 110 -4.88 -17.09 3.52
N GLU A 111 -5.47 -17.31 4.70
CA GLU A 111 -6.26 -18.51 5.00
C GLU A 111 -7.43 -18.68 4.02
N LYS A 112 -8.18 -17.60 3.73
CA LYS A 112 -9.40 -17.67 2.91
C LYS A 112 -9.14 -17.71 1.40
N LEU A 113 -8.06 -17.10 0.91
CA LEU A 113 -7.82 -16.95 -0.54
C LEU A 113 -6.84 -17.97 -1.09
N ILE A 114 -5.91 -18.46 -0.26
CA ILE A 114 -4.83 -19.36 -0.68
C ILE A 114 -5.05 -20.78 -0.12
N GLY A 115 -5.81 -20.91 0.97
CA GLY A 115 -5.83 -22.11 1.81
C GLY A 115 -4.66 -22.03 2.77
N GLY A 116 -4.93 -22.11 4.08
CA GLY A 116 -3.90 -22.09 5.11
C GLY A 116 -2.84 -23.18 4.88
N GLU A 117 -1.60 -22.90 5.31
CA GLU A 117 -0.59 -23.95 5.50
C GLU A 117 -1.05 -24.94 6.59
#